data_AF-A0A7S2WM16-F1
#
_entry.id   AF-A0A7S2WM16-F1
#
_cell.length_a   1.000
_cell.length_b   1.000
_cell.length_c   1.000
_cell.angle_alpha   90.00
_cell.angle_beta   90.00
_cell.angle_gamma   90.00
#
_symmetry.space_group_name_H-M   'P 1'
#
loop_
_entity.id
_entity.type
_entity.pdbx_description
1 polymer ?
#
loop_
_entity_poly.entity_id
_entity_poly.type
_entity_poly.pdbx_seq_one_letter_code
_entity_poly.pdbx_strand_id
1 'polypeptide(L)'
;NWRLRVILCYINSEDVKQSLLEINKLALVTDCTLLLCWSWQEAARYVETFKAYENKAPTAIQEKVEADYMARLTDVLTSIRSVNKTDVATLAGNFGSFKALASSSMEEL
;
A
#
# COMPACT_ATOMS: atom_id res chain seq x y z
N ASN A 1 -12.50 -5.22 26.87
CA ASN A 1 -12.78 -4.81 25.47
C ASN A 1 -11.46 -4.71 24.74
N TRP A 2 -11.27 -5.51 23.68
CA TRP A 2 -10.08 -5.49 22.83
C TRP A 2 -10.32 -4.54 21.65
N ARG A 3 -9.32 -3.73 21.25
CA ARG A 3 -9.44 -2.80 20.11
C ARG A 3 -9.44 -3.49 18.75
N LEU A 4 -8.81 -4.66 18.66
CA LEU A 4 -8.74 -5.47 17.44
C LEU A 4 -9.11 -6.90 17.81
N ARG A 5 -10.00 -7.51 17.01
CA ARG A 5 -10.39 -8.91 17.12
C ARG A 5 -10.19 -9.55 15.76
N VAL A 6 -9.46 -10.65 15.71
CA VAL A 6 -9.10 -11.31 14.45
C VAL A 6 -9.61 -12.74 14.48
N ILE A 7 -10.23 -13.17 13.39
CA ILE A 7 -10.59 -14.57 13.12
C ILE A 7 -9.58 -15.10 12.11
N LEU A 8 -8.72 -16.03 12.53
CA LEU A 8 -7.80 -16.73 11.64
C LEU A 8 -8.47 -18.00 11.10
N CYS A 9 -8.75 -18.04 9.81
CA CYS A 9 -9.52 -19.10 9.15
C CYS A 9 -8.62 -19.92 8.20
N TYR A 10 -8.42 -21.19 8.55
CA TYR A 10 -7.69 -22.14 7.72
C TYR A 10 -8.59 -22.75 6.64
N ILE A 11 -8.17 -22.63 5.39
CA ILE A 11 -8.87 -23.12 4.22
C ILE A 11 -8.33 -24.49 3.84
N ASN A 12 -9.13 -25.53 4.09
CA ASN A 12 -8.77 -26.94 3.85
C ASN A 12 -9.66 -27.65 2.82
N SER A 13 -10.52 -26.91 2.12
CA SER A 13 -11.48 -27.46 1.14
C SER A 13 -11.34 -26.70 -0.18
N GLU A 14 -11.66 -27.35 -1.28
CA GLU A 14 -11.75 -26.71 -2.60
C GLU A 14 -13.05 -25.91 -2.75
N ASP A 15 -14.16 -26.39 -2.17
CA ASP A 15 -15.41 -25.64 -2.12
C ASP A 15 -15.53 -24.83 -0.83
N VAL A 16 -15.19 -23.55 -0.95
CA VAL A 16 -15.12 -22.59 0.16
C VAL A 16 -16.19 -21.50 0.07
N LYS A 17 -16.89 -21.39 -1.07
CA LYS A 17 -17.67 -20.18 -1.39
C LYS A 17 -18.81 -19.95 -0.39
N GLN A 18 -19.58 -20.98 -0.09
CA GLN A 18 -20.71 -20.87 0.84
C GLN A 18 -20.24 -20.69 2.28
N SER A 19 -19.30 -21.52 2.75
CA SER A 19 -18.77 -21.44 4.11
C SER A 19 -18.09 -20.10 4.39
N LEU A 20 -17.28 -19.60 3.45
CA LEU A 20 -16.59 -18.33 3.60
C LEU A 20 -17.57 -17.15 3.60
N LEU A 21 -18.65 -17.22 2.81
CA LEU A 21 -19.69 -16.20 2.82
C LEU A 21 -20.34 -16.07 4.20
N GLU A 22 -20.69 -17.20 4.83
CA GLU A 22 -21.30 -17.20 6.17
C GLU A 22 -20.32 -16.74 7.25
N ILE A 23 -19.05 -17.18 7.18
CA ILE A 23 -18.00 -16.72 8.11
C ILE A 23 -17.76 -15.22 7.95
N ASN A 24 -17.74 -14.70 6.72
CA ASN A 24 -17.54 -13.28 6.46
C ASN A 24 -18.70 -12.43 7.00
N LYS A 25 -19.96 -12.89 6.83
CA LYS A 25 -21.12 -12.25 7.45
C LYS A 25 -20.99 -12.22 8.98
N LEU A 26 -20.58 -13.33 9.59
CA LEU A 26 -20.38 -13.41 11.03
C LEU A 26 -19.27 -12.47 11.51
N ALA A 27 -18.15 -12.41 10.80
CA ALA A 27 -17.04 -11.50 11.10
C ALA A 27 -17.49 -10.03 11.06
N LEU A 28 -18.31 -9.67 10.07
CA LEU A 28 -18.89 -8.33 9.95
C LEU A 28 -19.82 -8.00 11.13
N VAL A 29 -20.75 -8.89 11.47
CA VAL A 29 -21.72 -8.67 12.57
C VAL A 29 -21.03 -8.61 13.93
N THR A 30 -19.96 -9.38 14.11
CA THR A 30 -19.20 -9.43 15.36
C THR A 30 -18.10 -8.36 15.46
N ASP A 31 -17.89 -7.57 14.41
CA ASP A 31 -16.81 -6.58 14.30
C ASP A 31 -15.43 -7.22 14.56
N CYS A 32 -15.17 -8.29 13.81
CA CYS A 32 -13.89 -8.99 13.77
C CYS A 32 -13.29 -8.89 12.35
N THR A 33 -11.97 -8.82 12.26
CA THR A 33 -11.24 -8.93 10.99
C THR A 33 -11.01 -10.39 10.64
N LEU A 34 -11.49 -10.83 9.48
CA LEU A 34 -11.25 -12.19 8.97
C LEU A 34 -9.92 -12.25 8.22
N LEU A 35 -9.07 -13.22 8.57
CA LEU A 35 -7.78 -13.47 7.93
C LEU A 35 -7.71 -14.92 7.50
N LEU A 36 -7.41 -15.17 6.21
CA LEU A 36 -7.41 -16.50 5.62
C LEU A 36 -5.99 -17.07 5.56
N CYS A 37 -5.86 -18.38 5.72
CA CYS A 37 -4.60 -19.10 5.51
C CYS A 37 -4.85 -20.43 4.79
N TRP A 38 -3.90 -20.84 3.96
CA TRP A 38 -3.92 -22.08 3.17
C TRP A 38 -2.88 -23.10 3.65
N SER A 39 -2.11 -22.77 4.68
CA SER A 39 -1.21 -23.71 5.35
C SER A 39 -1.04 -23.35 6.83
N TRP A 40 -0.64 -24.34 7.63
CA TRP A 40 -0.31 -24.14 9.04
C TRP A 40 0.92 -23.25 9.22
N GLN A 41 1.88 -23.34 8.31
CA GLN A 41 3.08 -22.49 8.28
C GLN A 41 2.71 -21.02 8.07
N GLU A 42 1.79 -20.75 7.16
CA GLU A 42 1.27 -19.42 6.91
C GLU A 42 0.51 -18.89 8.13
N ALA A 43 -0.37 -19.72 8.73
CA ALA A 43 -1.09 -19.39 9.96
C ALA A 43 -0.14 -19.02 11.11
N ALA A 44 0.91 -19.83 11.34
CA ALA A 44 1.92 -19.57 12.36
C ALA A 44 2.64 -18.25 12.11
N ARG A 45 3.08 -18.00 10.87
CA ARG A 45 3.74 -16.75 10.49
C ARG A 45 2.86 -15.52 10.75
N TYR A 46 1.55 -15.61 10.53
CA TYR A 46 0.62 -14.53 10.85
C TYR A 46 0.58 -14.24 12.35
N VAL A 47 0.46 -15.28 13.19
CA VAL A 47 0.47 -15.13 14.66
C VAL A 47 1.79 -14.54 15.16
N GLU A 48 2.92 -15.04 14.65
CA GLU A 48 4.25 -14.51 14.96
C GLU A 48 4.37 -13.03 14.58
N THR A 49 3.87 -12.65 13.40
CA THR A 49 3.89 -11.26 12.92
C THR A 49 3.00 -10.38 13.80
N PHE A 50 1.78 -10.80 14.12
CA PHE A 50 0.92 -10.05 15.05
C PHE A 50 1.62 -9.82 16.38
N LYS A 51 2.27 -10.84 16.93
CA LYS A 51 2.98 -10.71 18.20
C LYS A 51 4.20 -9.79 18.10
N ALA A 52 5.03 -9.96 17.06
CA ALA A 52 6.24 -9.17 16.87
C ALA A 52 5.98 -7.69 16.57
N TYR A 53 4.76 -7.35 16.11
CA TYR A 53 4.37 -5.99 15.73
C TYR A 53 3.36 -5.34 16.68
N GLU A 54 2.93 -6.01 17.75
CA GLU A 54 1.90 -5.50 18.67
C GLU A 54 2.24 -4.12 19.29
N ASN A 55 3.54 -3.84 19.47
CA ASN A 55 4.06 -2.59 20.04
C ASN A 55 4.86 -1.75 19.04
N LYS A 56 4.93 -2.16 17.77
CA LYS A 56 5.73 -1.42 16.77
C LYS A 56 4.96 -0.18 16.30
N ALA A 57 5.69 0.91 16.10
CA ALA A 57 5.13 2.12 15.51
C ALA A 57 4.67 1.86 14.06
N PRO A 58 3.63 2.57 13.58
CA PRO A 58 3.14 2.44 12.20
C PRO A 58 4.12 2.98 11.15
N THR A 59 5.28 3.48 11.55
CA THR A 59 6.33 4.00 10.67
C THR A 59 6.83 2.98 9.64
N ALA A 60 6.70 1.68 9.93
CA ALA A 60 7.09 0.63 8.99
C ALA A 60 6.15 0.51 7.78
N ILE A 61 4.88 0.89 7.91
CA ILE A 61 3.86 0.83 6.86
C ILE A 61 3.50 2.21 6.29
N GLN A 62 4.06 3.27 6.88
CA GLN A 62 3.88 4.62 6.40
C GLN A 62 4.64 4.80 5.08
N GLU A 63 4.01 5.51 4.13
CA GLU A 63 4.64 5.90 2.89
C GLU A 63 5.92 6.69 3.18
N LYS A 64 7.05 6.19 2.67
CA LYS A 64 8.33 6.88 2.75
C LYS A 64 8.38 7.92 1.64
N VAL A 65 7.95 9.14 1.95
CA VAL A 65 8.17 10.27 1.05
C VAL A 65 9.66 10.56 1.05
N GLU A 66 10.33 10.32 -0.08
CA GLU A 66 11.72 10.73 -0.23
C GLU A 66 11.79 12.26 -0.13
N ALA A 67 12.64 12.76 0.78
CA ALA A 67 12.79 14.20 1.02
C ALA A 67 13.55 14.91 -0.11
N ASP A 68 14.18 14.17 -1.01
CA ASP A 68 14.96 14.71 -2.11
C ASP A 68 14.05 15.42 -3.13
N TYR A 69 14.50 16.60 -3.58
CA TYR A 69 13.76 17.43 -4.52
C TYR A 69 13.54 16.71 -5.84
N MET A 70 14.55 15.99 -6.35
CA MET A 70 14.45 15.25 -7.61
C MET A 70 13.48 14.07 -7.51
N ALA A 71 13.45 13.39 -6.37
CA ALA A 71 12.47 12.33 -6.13
C ALA A 71 11.03 12.87 -6.14
N ARG A 72 10.78 13.99 -5.44
CA ARG A 72 9.47 14.65 -5.43
C ARG A 72 9.06 15.19 -6.79
N LEU A 73 10.00 15.77 -7.54
CA LEU A 73 9.75 16.26 -8.89
C LEU A 73 9.40 15.11 -9.85
N THR A 74 10.10 14.00 -9.71
CA THR A 74 9.83 12.78 -10.50
C THR A 74 8.45 12.22 -10.20
N ASP A 75 8.09 12.11 -8.93
CA ASP A 75 6.78 11.59 -8.52
C ASP A 75 5.63 12.46 -9.05
N VAL A 76 5.74 13.79 -8.90
CA VAL A 76 4.75 14.75 -9.41
C VAL A 76 4.62 14.67 -10.93
N LEU A 77 5.72 14.68 -11.68
CA LEU A 77 5.66 14.72 -13.14
C LEU A 77 5.28 13.36 -13.75
N THR A 78 5.70 12.24 -13.16
CA THR A 78 5.31 10.89 -13.63
C THR A 78 3.88 10.49 -13.28
N SER A 79 3.16 11.29 -12.49
CA SER A 79 1.70 11.18 -12.36
C SER A 79 0.98 11.44 -13.69
N ILE A 80 1.62 12.14 -14.63
CA ILE A 80 1.12 12.39 -15.97
C ILE A 80 1.45 11.17 -16.84
N ARG A 81 0.43 10.52 -17.40
CA ARG A 81 0.55 9.25 -18.15
C ARG A 81 1.62 9.24 -19.25
N SER A 82 1.90 10.38 -19.87
CA SER A 82 2.84 10.50 -20.98
C SER A 82 4.28 10.81 -20.56
N VAL A 83 4.55 11.07 -19.27
CA VAL A 83 5.85 11.53 -18.80
C VAL A 83 6.56 10.40 -18.07
N ASN A 84 7.77 10.07 -18.53
CA ASN A 84 8.62 9.05 -17.93
C ASN A 84 9.77 9.67 -17.10
N LYS A 85 10.51 8.84 -16.34
CA LYS A 85 11.63 9.33 -15.49
C LYS A 85 12.74 10.04 -16.28
N THR A 86 12.99 9.65 -17.52
CA THR A 86 13.97 10.29 -18.41
C THR A 86 13.50 11.67 -18.88
N ASP A 87 12.20 11.81 -19.16
CA ASP A 87 11.59 13.09 -19.51
C ASP A 87 11.70 14.06 -18.34
N VAL A 88 11.45 13.59 -17.11
CA VAL A 88 11.65 14.40 -15.89
C VAL A 88 13.08 14.89 -15.76
N ALA A 89 14.08 14.04 -15.99
CA ALA A 89 15.48 14.44 -15.91
C ALA A 89 15.82 15.53 -16.95
N THR A 90 15.29 15.39 -18.16
CA THR A 90 15.45 16.38 -19.24
C THR A 90 14.77 17.69 -18.90
N LEU A 91 13.52 17.65 -18.44
CA LEU A 91 12.73 18.80 -18.02
C LEU A 91 13.36 19.53 -16.82
N ALA A 92 13.88 18.77 -15.84
CA ALA A 92 14.59 19.33 -14.70
C ALA A 92 15.89 20.03 -15.11
N GLY A 93 16.63 19.46 -16.08
CA GLY A 93 17.84 20.06 -16.63
C GLY A 93 17.57 21.33 -17.44
N ASN A 94 16.48 21.35 -18.23
CA ASN A 94 16.13 22.47 -19.11
C ASN A 94 15.54 23.67 -18.34
N PHE A 95 14.64 23.41 -17.40
CA PHE A 95 13.89 24.48 -16.71
C PHE A 95 14.41 24.81 -15.31
N GLY A 96 15.23 23.93 -14.71
CA GLY A 96 15.89 24.13 -13.41
C GLY A 96 14.96 24.16 -12.19
N SER A 97 13.69 24.55 -12.34
CA SER A 97 12.69 24.58 -11.28
C SER A 97 11.31 24.21 -11.79
N PHE A 98 10.49 23.60 -10.93
CA PHE A 98 9.10 23.29 -11.24
C PHE A 98 8.28 24.55 -11.61
N LYS A 99 8.58 25.68 -10.98
CA LYS A 99 7.92 26.96 -11.27
C LYS A 99 8.18 27.39 -12.72
N ALA A 100 9.42 27.33 -13.17
CA ALA A 100 9.78 27.70 -14.54
C ALA A 100 9.03 26.82 -15.54
N LEU A 101 9.07 25.50 -15.34
CA LEU A 101 8.36 24.51 -16.16
C LEU A 101 6.85 24.77 -16.23
N ALA A 102 6.21 25.08 -15.09
CA ALA A 102 4.78 25.36 -15.03
C ALA A 102 4.39 26.70 -15.69
N SER A 103 5.34 27.62 -15.84
CA SER A 103 5.13 28.93 -16.49
C SER A 103 5.57 28.96 -17.96
N SER A 104 6.15 27.89 -18.47
CA SER A 104 6.65 27.80 -19.85
C SER A 104 5.50 27.69 -20.86
N SER A 105 5.73 28.25 -22.04
CA SER A 105 4.77 28.16 -23.14
C SER A 105 4.82 26.77 -23.79
N MET A 106 3.77 26.42 -24.54
CA MET A 106 3.71 25.13 -25.26
C MET A 106 4.81 24.99 -26.33
N GLU A 107 5.44 26.10 -26.75
CA GLU A 107 6.57 26.09 -27.69
C GLU A 107 7.92 25.78 -27.00
N GLU A 108 8.00 25.98 -25.68
CA GLU A 108 9.20 25.74 -24.88
C GLU A 108 9.21 24.36 -24.21
N LEU A 109 8.03 23.73 -24.05
CA LEU A 109 7.78 22.41 -23.44
C LEU A 109 8.09 21.25 -24.39
#